data_AF-A0A3B8Z0H4-F1
#
_entry.id   AF-A0A3B8Z0H4-F1
#
_cell.length_a   1.000
_cell.length_b   1.000
_cell.length_c   1.000
_cell.angle_alpha   90.00
_cell.angle_beta   90.00
_cell.angle_gamma   90.00
#
_symmetry.space_group_name_H-M   'P 1'
#
loop_
_entity.id
_entity.type
_entity.pdbx_description
1 polymer ?
#
loop_
_entity_poly.entity_id
_entity_poly.type
_entity_poly.pdbx_seq_one_letter_code
_entity_poly.pdbx_strand_id
1 'polypeptide(L)'
;WLAVRSREVVDAVTGAPEAANRGEIQVSDVELGEAAASELEDLAFLAEPSAPIAPDRDGEAAAAMLEGAFRQSSSGHSAYEAIESLLATWPAAPLSPAESSANEFDLAGIAADRGLSYELVEGDVGLLGVLDLPVILEVSAGSDGGGARFGLLESVSAGRVLFRFDGSSFSLPAGILDSYWNGRAHLFWKDVDDLGPLLAEGSFGPQVERLHLLLRDADISGASIGDVFDSTTADAIARFQEGIGLRVDGKVGPLTMIALYRAGLPGAMPRLSAPVEIQPISSTSAGNSGGFRP
;
A
#
# COMPACT_ATOMS: atom_id res chain seq x y z
N TRP A 1 -21.73 -62.31 -22.78
CA TRP A 1 -23.11 -62.82 -22.80
C TRP A 1 -24.05 -61.63 -22.81
N LEU A 2 -25.16 -61.70 -23.58
CA LEU A 2 -26.40 -60.87 -23.55
C LEU A 2 -26.31 -59.50 -22.84
N ALA A 3 -26.43 -58.33 -23.47
CA ALA A 3 -27.16 -57.94 -24.69
C ALA A 3 -28.67 -58.27 -24.66
N VAL A 4 -29.48 -57.26 -24.33
CA VAL A 4 -30.94 -57.21 -24.58
C VAL A 4 -31.25 -55.91 -25.32
N ARG A 5 -32.11 -55.97 -26.35
CA ARG A 5 -32.33 -54.92 -27.34
C ARG A 5 -33.79 -54.95 -27.82
N SER A 6 -34.51 -53.84 -27.63
CA SER A 6 -35.85 -53.56 -28.17
C SER A 6 -35.94 -52.03 -28.40
N ARG A 7 -36.10 -51.44 -29.60
CA ARG A 7 -36.47 -51.94 -30.95
C ARG A 7 -37.91 -52.47 -31.05
N GLU A 8 -38.81 -52.06 -31.96
CA GLU A 8 -38.96 -50.89 -32.90
C GLU A 8 -40.48 -50.82 -33.29
N VAL A 9 -41.04 -49.93 -34.13
CA VAL A 9 -40.47 -48.96 -35.11
C VAL A 9 -40.76 -47.49 -34.70
N VAL A 10 -41.46 -46.54 -35.37
CA VAL A 10 -42.24 -46.50 -36.64
C VAL A 10 -42.15 -45.11 -37.32
N ASP A 11 -42.33 -45.13 -38.63
CA ASP A 11 -42.33 -44.08 -39.67
C ASP A 11 -43.45 -43.01 -39.53
N ALA A 12 -43.42 -41.77 -40.04
CA ALA A 12 -42.59 -40.95 -40.97
C ALA A 12 -43.36 -40.52 -42.25
N VAL A 13 -43.17 -39.26 -42.70
CA VAL A 13 -43.37 -38.85 -44.12
C VAL A 13 -42.76 -37.45 -44.42
N THR A 14 -41.87 -37.43 -45.41
CA THR A 14 -41.32 -36.34 -46.28
C THR A 14 -41.59 -34.85 -46.01
N GLY A 15 -40.54 -34.02 -46.21
CA GLY A 15 -40.72 -32.56 -46.42
C GLY A 15 -39.42 -31.74 -46.57
N ALA A 16 -38.76 -31.79 -47.73
CA ALA A 16 -37.73 -30.84 -48.16
C ALA A 16 -38.17 -30.21 -49.50
N PRO A 17 -37.80 -28.96 -49.84
CA PRO A 17 -36.41 -28.69 -50.21
C PRO A 17 -35.79 -27.37 -49.71
N GLU A 18 -34.48 -27.35 -49.85
CA GLU A 18 -33.57 -26.21 -50.08
C GLU A 18 -34.18 -24.97 -50.76
N ALA A 19 -33.90 -23.79 -50.19
CA ALA A 19 -33.92 -22.52 -50.89
C ALA A 19 -32.88 -21.57 -50.25
N ALA A 20 -31.78 -21.31 -50.94
CA ALA A 20 -30.86 -20.24 -50.56
C ALA A 20 -31.41 -18.88 -51.01
N ASN A 21 -31.33 -17.85 -50.15
CA ASN A 21 -31.49 -16.48 -50.62
C ASN A 21 -30.56 -15.50 -49.90
N ARG A 22 -30.00 -14.56 -50.65
CA ARG A 22 -29.29 -13.37 -50.15
C ARG A 22 -30.24 -12.18 -50.23
N GLY A 23 -30.38 -11.46 -49.13
CA GLY A 23 -30.98 -10.13 -49.04
C GLY A 23 -30.62 -9.57 -47.66
N GLU A 24 -29.82 -8.51 -47.55
CA GLU A 24 -30.27 -7.13 -47.80
C GLU A 24 -31.44 -6.77 -46.88
N ILE A 25 -31.11 -6.41 -45.63
CA ILE A 25 -32.06 -5.71 -44.75
C ILE A 25 -32.13 -4.27 -45.25
N GLN A 26 -33.26 -3.93 -45.88
CA GLN A 26 -33.63 -2.55 -46.17
C GLN A 26 -33.82 -1.80 -44.85
N VAL A 27 -33.18 -0.64 -44.71
CA VAL A 27 -33.48 0.31 -43.64
C VAL A 27 -34.65 1.15 -44.12
N SER A 28 -35.83 0.95 -43.54
CA SER A 28 -36.96 1.85 -43.75
C SER A 28 -36.71 3.18 -43.06
N ASP A 29 -36.92 4.30 -43.76
CA ASP A 29 -36.88 5.62 -43.15
C ASP A 29 -37.86 5.73 -41.98
N VAL A 30 -37.36 6.23 -40.85
CA VAL A 30 -38.20 6.67 -39.73
C VAL A 30 -38.16 8.19 -39.75
N GLU A 31 -39.30 8.82 -40.04
CA GLU A 31 -39.48 10.27 -39.85
C GLU A 31 -39.31 10.60 -38.35
N LEU A 32 -38.11 11.06 -37.97
CA LEU A 32 -37.86 11.65 -36.68
C LEU A 32 -38.51 13.04 -36.64
N GLY A 33 -39.74 13.08 -36.12
CA GLY A 33 -40.50 14.32 -35.95
C GLY A 33 -39.72 15.39 -35.19
N GLU A 34 -39.75 16.60 -35.72
CA GLU A 34 -38.87 17.73 -35.36
C GLU A 34 -39.28 18.38 -34.02
N ALA A 35 -39.19 17.62 -32.92
CA ALA A 35 -39.77 17.99 -31.61
C ALA A 35 -39.00 17.41 -30.40
N ALA A 36 -37.66 17.29 -30.47
CA ALA A 36 -36.84 16.79 -29.35
C ALA A 36 -35.46 17.48 -29.17
N ALA A 37 -35.20 18.58 -29.88
CA ALA A 37 -33.87 19.21 -29.95
C ALA A 37 -33.67 20.42 -28.99
N SER A 38 -34.68 20.76 -28.16
CA SER A 38 -34.71 22.03 -27.41
C SER A 38 -34.66 21.89 -25.87
N GLU A 39 -34.52 20.68 -25.33
CA GLU A 39 -34.50 20.42 -23.87
C GLU A 39 -33.17 19.84 -23.35
N LEU A 40 -32.13 19.75 -24.21
CA LEU A 40 -30.81 19.23 -23.84
C LEU A 40 -29.71 20.30 -23.72
N GLU A 41 -29.96 21.54 -24.12
CA GLU A 41 -28.96 22.62 -24.00
C GLU A 41 -28.90 23.23 -22.58
N ASP A 42 -30.03 23.27 -21.85
CA ASP A 42 -30.10 23.85 -20.49
C ASP A 42 -29.48 22.98 -19.37
N LEU A 43 -29.18 21.70 -19.63
CA LEU A 43 -28.53 20.81 -18.66
C LEU A 43 -26.98 20.84 -18.72
N ALA A 44 -26.40 21.61 -19.65
CA ALA A 44 -24.95 21.72 -19.79
C ALA A 44 -24.28 22.66 -18.75
N PHE A 45 -25.05 23.40 -17.94
CA PHE A 45 -24.56 24.51 -17.12
C PHE A 45 -24.59 24.27 -15.59
N LEU A 46 -24.23 23.07 -15.13
CA LEU A 46 -23.92 22.83 -13.69
C LEU A 46 -22.62 22.04 -13.44
N ALA A 47 -21.90 21.64 -14.49
CA ALA A 47 -20.50 21.27 -14.36
C ALA A 47 -19.65 22.55 -14.49
N GLU A 48 -19.29 23.17 -13.36
CA GLU A 48 -18.18 24.13 -13.39
C GLU A 48 -16.95 23.43 -13.97
N PRO A 49 -16.24 24.02 -14.96
CA PRO A 49 -14.99 23.45 -15.43
C PRO A 49 -14.02 23.46 -14.26
N SER A 50 -13.73 22.28 -13.71
CA SER A 50 -12.82 22.14 -12.56
C SER A 50 -11.53 22.89 -12.87
N ALA A 51 -11.22 23.90 -12.05
CA ALA A 51 -10.10 24.78 -12.33
C ALA A 51 -8.84 23.95 -12.59
N PRO A 52 -8.03 24.28 -13.62
CA PRO A 52 -6.84 23.51 -13.93
C PRO A 52 -5.98 23.43 -12.66
N ILE A 53 -5.67 22.21 -12.23
CA ILE A 53 -5.00 21.93 -10.96
C ILE A 53 -3.75 22.81 -10.90
N ALA A 54 -3.76 23.79 -9.99
CA ALA A 54 -2.63 24.69 -9.83
C ALA A 54 -1.41 23.84 -9.44
N PRO A 55 -0.23 24.06 -10.05
CA PRO A 55 0.96 23.31 -9.71
C PRO A 55 1.24 23.43 -8.21
N ASP A 56 1.55 22.31 -7.56
CA ASP A 56 1.92 22.26 -6.14
C ASP A 56 3.32 22.88 -5.95
N ARG A 57 3.37 24.20 -5.93
CA ARG A 57 4.61 24.97 -5.91
C ARG A 57 5.46 24.69 -4.66
N ASP A 58 4.80 24.32 -3.57
CA ASP A 58 5.45 23.98 -2.30
C ASP A 58 6.06 22.56 -2.39
N GLY A 59 5.36 21.61 -3.00
CA GLY A 59 5.89 20.30 -3.36
C GLY A 59 7.05 20.36 -4.37
N GLU A 60 6.93 21.17 -5.42
CA GLU A 60 7.99 21.42 -6.42
C GLU A 60 9.24 22.04 -5.77
N ALA A 61 9.07 23.02 -4.88
CA ALA A 61 10.17 23.64 -4.16
C ALA A 61 10.87 22.66 -3.20
N ALA A 62 10.09 21.86 -2.46
CA ALA A 62 10.62 20.83 -1.58
C ALA A 62 11.37 19.73 -2.36
N ALA A 63 10.91 19.36 -3.57
CA ALA A 63 11.61 18.41 -4.44
C ALA A 63 12.97 18.95 -4.91
N ALA A 64 13.02 20.20 -5.37
CA ALA A 64 14.27 20.85 -5.76
C ALA A 64 15.27 20.97 -4.60
N MET A 65 14.79 21.17 -3.37
CA MET A 65 15.61 21.13 -2.15
C MET A 65 16.11 19.71 -1.84
N LEU A 66 15.27 18.68 -1.99
CA LEU A 66 15.65 17.28 -1.76
C LEU A 66 16.73 16.82 -2.74
N GLU A 67 16.62 17.13 -4.04
CA GLU A 67 17.71 16.87 -4.97
C GLU A 67 19.01 17.60 -4.58
N GLY A 68 18.89 18.83 -4.06
CA GLY A 68 19.99 19.59 -3.49
C GLY A 68 20.70 18.84 -2.37
N ALA A 69 19.94 18.18 -1.48
CA ALA A 69 20.47 17.33 -0.43
C ALA A 69 21.08 16.03 -0.99
N PHE A 70 20.42 15.33 -1.92
CA PHE A 70 20.95 14.12 -2.57
C PHE A 70 22.33 14.35 -3.22
N ARG A 71 22.52 15.52 -3.85
CA ARG A 71 23.80 15.93 -4.49
C ARG A 71 24.92 16.28 -3.50
N GLN A 72 24.60 16.55 -2.23
CA GLN A 72 25.58 16.91 -1.19
C GLN A 72 25.90 15.74 -0.25
N SER A 73 24.91 14.92 0.09
CA SER A 73 25.09 13.75 0.95
C SER A 73 25.82 12.60 0.24
N SER A 74 26.38 11.69 1.03
CA SER A 74 27.04 10.46 0.56
C SER A 74 26.17 9.23 0.86
N SER A 75 26.36 8.15 0.09
CA SER A 75 25.60 6.90 0.29
C SER A 75 25.68 6.41 1.74
N GLY A 76 26.89 6.29 2.30
CA GLY A 76 27.11 5.85 3.68
C GLY A 76 26.56 6.80 4.76
N HIS A 77 26.65 8.12 4.58
CA HIS A 77 26.05 9.07 5.54
C HIS A 77 24.51 8.96 5.53
N SER A 78 23.91 8.95 4.33
CA SER A 78 22.46 8.81 4.20
C SER A 78 21.95 7.46 4.74
N ALA A 79 22.70 6.37 4.56
CA ALA A 79 22.41 5.07 5.15
C ALA A 79 22.43 5.13 6.68
N TYR A 80 23.49 5.69 7.27
CA TYR A 80 23.62 5.86 8.72
C TYR A 80 22.44 6.66 9.31
N GLU A 81 22.15 7.85 8.75
CA GLU A 81 21.05 8.70 9.23
C GLU A 81 19.68 8.04 9.07
N ALA A 82 19.46 7.27 8.00
CA ALA A 82 18.22 6.54 7.77
C ALA A 82 18.06 5.35 8.73
N ILE A 83 19.14 4.63 9.05
CA ILE A 83 19.12 3.50 10.00
C ILE A 83 18.94 4.00 11.43
N GLU A 84 19.67 5.02 11.88
CA GLU A 84 19.42 5.70 13.16
C GLU A 84 17.97 6.19 13.26
N SER A 85 17.47 6.83 12.19
CA SER A 85 16.07 7.29 12.11
C SER A 85 15.06 6.15 12.22
N LEU A 86 15.32 4.99 11.60
CA LEU A 86 14.45 3.82 11.68
C LEU A 86 14.48 3.20 13.09
N LEU A 87 15.69 2.99 13.64
CA LEU A 87 15.89 2.43 14.97
C LEU A 87 15.21 3.28 16.06
N ALA A 88 15.26 4.62 15.93
CA ALA A 88 14.58 5.55 16.83
C ALA A 88 13.03 5.48 16.79
N THR A 89 12.43 4.84 15.79
CA THR A 89 10.97 4.56 15.80
C THR A 89 10.60 3.32 16.62
N TRP A 90 11.57 2.45 16.92
CA TRP A 90 11.41 1.27 17.75
C TRP A 90 11.95 1.52 19.17
N PRO A 91 11.54 0.75 20.19
CA PRO A 91 12.15 0.77 21.52
C PRO A 91 13.50 0.02 21.51
N ALA A 92 14.41 0.41 20.61
CA ALA A 92 15.66 -0.26 20.29
C ALA A 92 16.88 0.60 20.66
N ALA A 93 18.06 -0.02 20.71
CA ALA A 93 19.32 0.69 20.85
C ALA A 93 19.74 1.34 19.51
N PRO A 94 20.42 2.50 19.52
CA PRO A 94 21.07 3.04 18.32
C PRO A 94 22.20 2.12 17.82
N LEU A 95 22.82 2.46 16.70
CA LEU A 95 23.98 1.77 16.16
C LEU A 95 25.18 1.86 17.12
N SER A 96 25.81 0.71 17.36
CA SER A 96 27.07 0.62 18.09
C SER A 96 28.22 1.18 17.25
N PRO A 97 29.34 1.63 17.87
CA PRO A 97 30.49 2.14 17.13
C PRO A 97 31.10 1.17 16.11
N ALA A 98 30.83 -0.14 16.22
CA ALA A 98 31.24 -1.14 15.24
C ALA A 98 30.34 -1.13 13.99
N GLU A 99 29.03 -1.05 14.18
CA GLU A 99 28.06 -0.93 13.07
C GLU A 99 28.24 0.42 12.36
N SER A 100 28.35 1.51 13.11
CA SER A 100 28.53 2.88 12.57
C SER A 100 29.86 3.13 11.86
N SER A 101 30.81 2.19 11.91
CA SER A 101 32.10 2.27 11.22
C SER A 101 32.31 1.17 10.17
N ALA A 102 31.25 0.40 9.85
CA ALA A 102 31.28 -0.57 8.76
C ALA A 102 31.26 0.12 7.38
N ASN A 103 31.88 -0.52 6.38
CA ASN A 103 31.80 -0.07 4.99
C ASN A 103 30.45 -0.38 4.32
N GLU A 104 29.69 -1.32 4.87
CA GLU A 104 28.42 -1.84 4.37
C GLU A 104 27.58 -2.24 5.59
N PHE A 105 26.28 -1.89 5.60
CA PHE A 105 25.40 -2.12 6.75
C PHE A 105 24.66 -3.46 6.60
N ASP A 106 24.97 -4.43 7.46
CA ASP A 106 24.18 -5.66 7.60
C ASP A 106 22.85 -5.36 8.31
N LEU A 107 21.86 -4.91 7.54
CA LEU A 107 20.52 -4.59 8.04
C LEU A 107 19.83 -5.79 8.71
N ALA A 108 20.15 -7.02 8.32
CA ALA A 108 19.60 -8.23 8.94
C ALA A 108 20.22 -8.48 10.32
N GLY A 109 21.54 -8.36 10.45
CA GLY A 109 22.25 -8.41 11.72
C GLY A 109 21.84 -7.28 12.68
N ILE A 110 21.79 -6.03 12.17
CA ILE A 110 21.35 -4.84 12.93
C ILE A 110 19.95 -5.04 13.51
N ALA A 111 19.01 -5.61 12.75
CA ALA A 111 17.67 -5.94 13.23
C ALA A 111 17.69 -7.09 14.26
N ALA A 112 18.39 -8.19 13.96
CA ALA A 112 18.42 -9.39 14.79
C ALA A 112 19.01 -9.15 16.18
N ASP A 113 20.11 -8.38 16.28
CA ASP A 113 20.75 -7.98 17.55
C ASP A 113 19.82 -7.13 18.44
N ARG A 114 18.74 -6.58 17.87
CA ARG A 114 17.73 -5.77 18.56
C ARG A 114 16.39 -6.49 18.74
N GLY A 115 16.31 -7.78 18.37
CA GLY A 115 15.08 -8.58 18.45
C GLY A 115 13.99 -8.14 17.46
N LEU A 116 14.42 -7.58 16.33
CA LEU A 116 13.59 -7.19 15.19
C LEU A 116 13.86 -8.13 14.00
N SER A 117 12.91 -8.14 13.06
CA SER A 117 13.02 -8.84 11.78
C SER A 117 13.26 -7.84 10.65
N TYR A 118 14.09 -8.21 9.67
CA TYR A 118 14.38 -7.40 8.49
C TYR A 118 13.69 -7.98 7.26
N GLU A 119 13.09 -7.12 6.43
CA GLU A 119 12.59 -7.48 5.09
C GLU A 119 13.04 -6.47 4.03
N LEU A 120 13.27 -6.98 2.83
CA LEU A 120 13.41 -6.16 1.62
C LEU A 120 12.09 -6.20 0.85
N VAL A 121 11.39 -5.07 0.83
CA VAL A 121 10.13 -4.91 0.12
C VAL A 121 10.40 -4.27 -1.25
N GLU A 122 9.87 -4.89 -2.31
CA GLU A 122 9.86 -4.32 -3.66
C GLU A 122 8.41 -3.97 -4.06
N GLY A 123 8.13 -2.71 -4.40
CA GLY A 123 6.76 -2.26 -4.67
C GLY A 123 6.60 -0.74 -4.87
N ASP A 124 5.43 -0.22 -4.48
CA ASP A 124 5.04 1.19 -4.59
C ASP A 124 4.61 1.80 -3.22
N VAL A 125 4.35 3.12 -3.19
CA VAL A 125 3.97 3.83 -1.95
C VAL A 125 2.59 3.40 -1.43
N GLY A 126 1.75 2.80 -2.28
CA GLY A 126 0.49 2.17 -1.89
C GLY A 126 0.75 0.95 -0.99
N LEU A 127 1.65 0.04 -1.40
CA LEU A 127 2.08 -1.09 -0.57
C LEU A 127 2.66 -0.63 0.77
N LEU A 128 3.48 0.43 0.77
CA LEU A 128 4.03 0.97 2.03
C LEU A 128 2.94 1.57 2.95
N GLY A 129 1.91 2.21 2.39
CA GLY A 129 0.73 2.67 3.15
C GLY A 129 -0.21 1.55 3.63
N VAL A 130 -0.17 0.37 3.00
CA VAL A 130 -0.84 -0.85 3.48
C VAL A 130 -0.11 -1.45 4.68
N LEU A 131 1.23 -1.51 4.61
CA LEU A 131 2.08 -2.01 5.70
C LEU A 131 2.11 -1.05 6.90
N ASP A 132 2.09 0.27 6.67
CA ASP A 132 1.98 1.31 7.71
C ASP A 132 3.07 1.20 8.78
N LEU A 133 4.31 0.98 8.33
CA LEU A 133 5.51 0.93 9.15
C LEU A 133 6.54 1.96 8.64
N PRO A 134 7.28 2.64 9.53
CA PRO A 134 8.46 3.41 9.14
C PRO A 134 9.46 2.55 8.37
N VAL A 135 9.95 3.05 7.25
CA VAL A 135 10.68 2.24 6.27
C VAL A 135 11.72 3.09 5.53
N ILE A 136 12.90 2.52 5.27
CA ILE A 136 13.99 3.21 4.56
C ILE A 136 13.85 2.95 3.06
N LEU A 137 13.93 4.00 2.23
CA LEU A 137 13.82 3.90 0.78
C LEU A 137 15.19 4.09 0.10
N GLU A 138 15.50 3.27 -0.90
CA GLU A 138 16.63 3.48 -1.81
C GLU A 138 16.27 4.52 -2.90
N VAL A 139 16.67 5.77 -2.68
CA VAL A 139 16.38 6.91 -3.57
C VAL A 139 17.61 7.35 -4.37
N SER A 140 17.38 8.00 -5.51
CA SER A 140 18.41 8.51 -6.42
C SER A 140 17.99 9.83 -7.06
N ALA A 141 18.94 10.71 -7.35
CA ALA A 141 18.70 12.05 -7.91
C ALA A 141 18.58 12.07 -9.45
N GLY A 142 18.27 10.93 -10.07
CA GLY A 142 18.29 10.72 -11.52
C GLY A 142 19.26 9.63 -11.98
N SER A 143 19.37 9.44 -13.30
CA SER A 143 20.09 8.35 -13.97
C SER A 143 21.61 8.34 -13.81
N ASP A 144 22.20 9.41 -13.26
CA ASP A 144 23.54 9.86 -13.66
C ASP A 144 24.69 9.23 -12.84
N GLY A 145 24.51 7.98 -12.41
CA GLY A 145 25.56 7.16 -11.76
C GLY A 145 25.95 7.59 -10.34
N GLY A 146 25.39 8.69 -9.82
CA GLY A 146 25.41 9.01 -8.40
C GLY A 146 24.57 7.99 -7.62
N GLY A 147 25.20 6.88 -7.22
CA GLY A 147 24.54 5.68 -6.67
C GLY A 147 23.68 5.95 -5.42
N ALA A 148 22.95 4.92 -4.98
CA ALA A 148 21.85 5.02 -4.02
C ALA A 148 22.10 5.92 -2.80
N ARG A 149 21.03 6.61 -2.41
CA ARG A 149 20.88 7.35 -1.16
C ARG A 149 19.74 6.72 -0.36
N PHE A 150 19.77 6.90 0.95
CA PHE A 150 18.80 6.31 1.85
C PHE A 150 18.08 7.40 2.65
N GLY A 151 16.77 7.28 2.81
CA GLY A 151 15.98 8.17 3.66
C GLY A 151 14.77 7.45 4.22
N LEU A 152 14.23 7.94 5.33
CA LEU A 152 13.10 7.31 6.01
C LEU A 152 11.77 7.90 5.53
N LEU A 153 10.85 7.04 5.10
CA LEU A 153 9.44 7.39 4.95
C LEU A 153 8.81 7.44 6.34
N GLU A 154 8.35 8.62 6.75
CA GLU A 154 7.74 8.88 8.06
C GLU A 154 6.21 8.86 8.03
N SER A 155 5.63 9.30 6.90
CA SER A 155 4.18 9.36 6.72
C SER A 155 3.77 9.14 5.27
N VAL A 156 2.59 8.57 5.07
CA VAL A 156 1.84 8.54 3.81
C VAL A 156 0.41 8.96 4.14
N SER A 157 -0.05 10.12 3.66
CA SER A 157 -1.38 10.65 3.98
C SER A 157 -1.90 11.60 2.89
N ALA A 158 -3.15 11.42 2.49
CA ALA A 158 -3.86 12.28 1.52
C ALA A 158 -3.07 12.57 0.21
N GLY A 159 -2.33 11.58 -0.30
CA GLY A 159 -1.51 11.72 -1.51
C GLY A 159 -0.18 12.46 -1.31
N ARG A 160 0.13 12.90 -0.09
CA ARG A 160 1.46 13.39 0.32
C ARG A 160 2.22 12.35 1.13
N VAL A 161 3.53 12.55 1.20
CA VAL A 161 4.47 11.80 2.01
C VAL A 161 5.33 12.75 2.84
N LEU A 162 5.75 12.30 4.03
CA LEU A 162 6.82 12.96 4.79
C LEU A 162 8.05 12.08 4.71
N PHE A 163 9.13 12.58 4.11
CA PHE A 163 10.35 11.84 3.86
C PHE A 163 11.53 12.52 4.58
N ARG A 164 12.17 11.83 5.54
CA ARG A 164 13.39 12.31 6.21
C ARG A 164 14.64 11.90 5.43
N PHE A 165 15.45 12.89 5.09
CA PHE A 165 16.74 12.74 4.41
C PHE A 165 17.76 13.73 4.98
N ASP A 166 18.99 13.30 5.28
CA ASP A 166 20.07 14.14 5.86
C ASP A 166 19.57 14.98 7.08
N GLY A 167 18.89 14.32 8.01
CA GLY A 167 18.29 14.94 9.20
C GLY A 167 17.11 15.90 8.95
N SER A 168 16.73 16.14 7.68
CA SER A 168 15.68 17.08 7.27
C SER A 168 14.44 16.35 6.75
N SER A 169 13.23 16.75 7.15
CA SER A 169 11.98 16.14 6.66
C SER A 169 11.30 16.98 5.59
N PHE A 170 10.95 16.34 4.46
CA PHE A 170 10.38 16.97 3.25
C PHE A 170 8.93 16.50 3.03
N SER A 171 8.00 17.44 2.78
CA SER A 171 6.57 17.13 2.51
C SER A 171 6.28 17.19 1.01
N LEU A 172 6.24 16.02 0.36
CA LEU A 172 6.15 15.87 -1.09
C LEU A 172 4.83 15.21 -1.52
N PRO A 173 4.34 15.42 -2.75
CA PRO A 173 3.39 14.50 -3.37
C PRO A 173 4.00 13.10 -3.53
N ALA A 174 3.22 12.04 -3.33
CA ALA A 174 3.70 10.65 -3.45
C ALA A 174 4.35 10.38 -4.82
N GLY A 175 3.69 10.78 -5.91
CA GLY A 175 4.20 10.65 -7.29
C GLY A 175 5.49 11.41 -7.60
N ILE A 176 5.94 12.32 -6.74
CA ILE A 176 7.27 12.93 -6.84
C ILE A 176 8.31 12.04 -6.16
N LEU A 177 8.01 11.46 -4.99
CA LEU A 177 8.89 10.49 -4.34
C LEU A 177 9.05 9.22 -5.20
N ASP A 178 7.97 8.76 -5.83
CA ASP A 178 7.98 7.64 -6.78
C ASP A 178 8.93 7.88 -7.98
N SER A 179 9.24 9.14 -8.32
CA SER A 179 10.19 9.47 -9.40
C SER A 179 11.67 9.37 -8.99
N TYR A 180 11.96 9.38 -7.69
CA TYR A 180 13.32 9.28 -7.14
C TYR A 180 13.62 7.91 -6.53
N TRP A 181 12.59 7.21 -6.04
CA TRP A 181 12.70 5.88 -5.41
C TRP A 181 12.83 4.77 -6.47
N ASN A 182 13.74 3.82 -6.25
CA ASN A 182 13.97 2.71 -7.18
C ASN A 182 13.03 1.49 -6.96
N GLY A 183 12.03 1.61 -6.09
CA GLY A 183 11.09 0.55 -5.71
C GLY A 183 11.55 -0.37 -4.58
N ARG A 184 12.80 -0.28 -4.10
CA ARG A 184 13.34 -1.10 -2.99
C ARG A 184 13.26 -0.37 -1.66
N ALA A 185 12.67 -1.02 -0.66
CA ALA A 185 12.45 -0.49 0.68
C ALA A 185 12.91 -1.46 1.76
N HIS A 186 13.72 -0.98 2.70
CA HIS A 186 14.25 -1.76 3.81
C HIS A 186 13.38 -1.57 5.05
N LEU A 187 12.81 -2.66 5.53
CA LEU A 187 11.81 -2.66 6.58
C LEU A 187 12.32 -3.39 7.82
N PHE A 188 12.25 -2.74 8.98
CA PHE A 188 12.31 -3.41 10.26
C PHE A 188 10.90 -3.60 10.79
N TRP A 189 10.57 -4.82 11.21
CA TRP A 189 9.30 -5.21 11.81
C TRP A 189 9.54 -6.19 12.96
N LYS A 190 8.47 -6.75 13.53
CA LYS A 190 8.59 -7.79 14.56
C LYS A 190 7.50 -8.84 14.43
N ASP A 191 7.89 -10.10 14.49
CA ASP A 191 6.97 -11.20 14.79
C ASP A 191 6.59 -11.14 16.28
N VAL A 192 5.41 -10.58 16.57
CA VAL A 192 4.96 -10.30 17.95
C VAL A 192 4.45 -11.58 18.64
N ASP A 193 3.75 -12.43 17.88
CA ASP A 193 3.19 -13.70 18.35
C ASP A 193 4.06 -14.91 18.04
N ASP A 194 5.29 -14.77 17.53
CA ASP A 194 6.18 -15.91 17.22
C ASP A 194 5.46 -16.93 16.31
N LEU A 195 4.87 -16.43 15.21
CA LEU A 195 4.17 -17.22 14.19
C LEU A 195 5.15 -17.97 13.28
N GLY A 196 6.40 -17.50 13.18
CA GLY A 196 7.44 -18.08 12.34
C GLY A 196 7.40 -17.60 10.89
N PRO A 197 8.36 -18.01 10.05
CA PRO A 197 8.61 -17.37 8.75
C PRO A 197 7.52 -17.58 7.68
N LEU A 198 6.71 -18.62 7.82
CA LEU A 198 5.61 -18.94 6.88
C LEU A 198 4.60 -19.89 7.51
N LEU A 199 3.31 -19.52 7.48
CA LEU A 199 2.19 -20.46 7.67
C LEU A 199 1.38 -20.58 6.37
N ALA A 200 0.94 -21.79 6.06
CA ALA A 200 0.20 -22.13 4.83
C ALA A 200 -0.70 -23.35 5.07
N GLU A 201 -1.51 -23.74 4.07
CA GLU A 201 -2.35 -24.95 4.17
C GLU A 201 -1.52 -26.19 4.54
N GLY A 202 -1.90 -26.88 5.61
CA GLY A 202 -1.17 -28.01 6.19
C GLY A 202 -0.15 -27.64 7.27
N SER A 203 0.10 -26.36 7.55
CA SER A 203 0.76 -25.93 8.80
C SER A 203 -0.09 -26.32 10.01
N PHE A 204 0.57 -26.67 11.12
CA PHE A 204 -0.12 -26.99 12.37
C PHE A 204 0.71 -26.63 13.62
N GLY A 205 0.05 -26.55 14.77
CA GLY A 205 0.65 -26.28 16.08
C GLY A 205 0.29 -24.89 16.66
N PRO A 206 0.93 -24.49 17.78
CA PRO A 206 0.58 -23.27 18.52
C PRO A 206 0.65 -21.98 17.68
N GLN A 207 1.53 -21.92 16.68
CA GLN A 207 1.62 -20.81 15.73
C GLN A 207 0.30 -20.59 14.98
N VAL A 208 -0.41 -21.66 14.63
CA VAL A 208 -1.70 -21.58 13.94
C VAL A 208 -2.81 -21.20 14.91
N GLU A 209 -2.77 -21.68 16.15
CA GLU A 209 -3.71 -21.24 17.20
C GLU A 209 -3.59 -19.72 17.44
N ARG A 210 -2.36 -19.20 17.53
CA ARG A 210 -2.09 -17.75 17.61
C ARG A 210 -2.57 -17.01 16.36
N LEU A 211 -2.33 -17.54 15.16
CA LEU A 211 -2.87 -16.96 13.92
C LEU A 211 -4.40 -16.87 13.93
N HIS A 212 -5.12 -17.92 14.37
CA HIS A 212 -6.58 -17.89 14.45
C HIS A 212 -7.09 -16.87 15.48
N LEU A 213 -6.37 -16.65 16.59
CA LEU A 213 -6.65 -15.56 17.52
C LEU A 213 -6.44 -14.18 16.88
N LEU A 214 -5.31 -13.98 16.19
CA LEU A 214 -4.99 -12.73 15.49
C LEU A 214 -5.99 -12.40 14.38
N LEU A 215 -6.46 -13.40 13.62
CA LEU A 215 -7.49 -13.25 12.59
C LEU A 215 -8.83 -12.83 13.20
N ARG A 216 -9.25 -13.45 14.31
CA ARG A 216 -10.45 -13.05 15.06
C ARG A 216 -10.34 -11.62 15.57
N ASP A 217 -9.19 -11.24 16.13
CA ASP A 217 -8.99 -9.92 16.74
C ASP A 217 -8.81 -8.81 15.69
N ALA A 218 -8.51 -9.19 14.44
CA ALA A 218 -8.58 -8.35 13.23
C ALA A 218 -9.97 -8.36 12.53
N ASP A 219 -11.00 -8.98 13.12
CA ASP A 219 -12.37 -9.17 12.57
C ASP A 219 -12.43 -9.97 11.24
N ILE A 220 -11.39 -10.75 10.93
CA ILE A 220 -11.27 -11.55 9.70
C ILE A 220 -12.06 -12.86 9.87
N SER A 221 -13.34 -12.79 9.50
CA SER A 221 -14.27 -13.92 9.53
C SER A 221 -13.92 -15.02 8.52
N GLY A 222 -14.22 -16.28 8.89
CA GLY A 222 -14.08 -17.45 8.02
C GLY A 222 -12.84 -18.31 8.28
N ALA A 223 -11.93 -17.87 9.15
CA ALA A 223 -10.85 -18.71 9.66
C ALA A 223 -11.39 -19.91 10.47
N SER A 224 -10.64 -21.01 10.46
CA SER A 224 -10.93 -22.19 11.28
C SER A 224 -10.66 -21.94 12.76
N ILE A 225 -11.03 -22.89 13.64
CA ILE A 225 -10.72 -22.84 15.08
C ILE A 225 -9.96 -24.09 15.47
N GLY A 226 -8.75 -23.91 15.99
CA GLY A 226 -7.86 -24.98 16.42
C GLY A 226 -6.41 -24.67 16.06
N ASP A 227 -5.61 -25.73 15.97
CA ASP A 227 -4.16 -25.69 15.70
C ASP A 227 -3.80 -26.14 14.27
N VAL A 228 -4.75 -26.21 13.33
CA VAL A 228 -4.51 -26.66 11.94
C VAL A 228 -4.92 -25.60 10.92
N PHE A 229 -4.01 -25.26 10.01
CA PHE A 229 -4.23 -24.30 8.94
C PHE A 229 -4.88 -25.06 7.79
N ASP A 230 -6.21 -25.08 7.76
CA ASP A 230 -6.99 -25.72 6.70
C ASP A 230 -7.28 -24.77 5.53
N SER A 231 -7.94 -25.29 4.49
CA SER A 231 -8.30 -24.54 3.30
C SER A 231 -9.27 -23.39 3.56
N THR A 232 -10.07 -23.42 4.64
CA THR A 232 -10.94 -22.30 5.07
C THR A 232 -10.10 -21.14 5.60
N THR A 233 -9.06 -21.44 6.39
CA THR A 233 -8.09 -20.43 6.83
C THR A 233 -7.30 -19.87 5.63
N ALA A 234 -6.87 -20.71 4.68
CA ALA A 234 -6.23 -20.23 3.44
C ALA A 234 -7.14 -19.28 2.63
N ASP A 235 -8.42 -19.63 2.51
CA ASP A 235 -9.48 -18.84 1.87
C ASP A 235 -9.71 -17.49 2.59
N ALA A 236 -9.65 -17.46 3.92
CA ALA A 236 -9.78 -16.24 4.72
C ALA A 236 -8.56 -15.33 4.54
N ILE A 237 -7.34 -15.89 4.54
CA ILE A 237 -6.11 -15.15 4.25
C ILE A 237 -6.12 -14.58 2.82
N ALA A 238 -6.57 -15.36 1.83
CA ALA A 238 -6.65 -14.89 0.44
C ALA A 238 -7.59 -13.68 0.29
N ARG A 239 -8.77 -13.70 0.94
CA ARG A 239 -9.71 -12.56 0.95
C ARG A 239 -9.16 -11.35 1.69
N PHE A 240 -8.43 -11.56 2.79
CA PHE A 240 -7.74 -10.48 3.48
C PHE A 240 -6.68 -9.83 2.59
N GLN A 241 -5.78 -10.64 1.98
CA GLN A 241 -4.75 -10.18 1.04
C GLN A 241 -5.36 -9.39 -0.13
N GLU A 242 -6.45 -9.88 -0.72
CA GLU A 242 -7.18 -9.21 -1.80
C GLU A 242 -7.73 -7.85 -1.35
N GLY A 243 -8.40 -7.80 -0.20
CA GLY A 243 -9.01 -6.60 0.37
C GLY A 243 -8.03 -5.48 0.73
N ILE A 244 -6.73 -5.78 0.87
CA ILE A 244 -5.67 -4.80 1.13
C ILE A 244 -4.64 -4.69 -0.01
N GLY A 245 -4.85 -5.33 -1.16
CA GLY A 245 -3.96 -5.23 -2.32
C GLY A 245 -2.61 -5.94 -2.18
N LEU A 246 -2.45 -6.88 -1.23
CA LEU A 246 -1.28 -7.76 -1.19
C LEU A 246 -1.38 -8.85 -2.27
N ARG A 247 -0.27 -9.57 -2.49
CA ARG A 247 -0.27 -10.79 -3.31
C ARG A 247 -1.24 -11.81 -2.70
N VAL A 248 -2.30 -12.13 -3.43
CA VAL A 248 -3.27 -13.17 -3.08
C VAL A 248 -2.65 -14.54 -3.34
N ASP A 249 -2.17 -15.20 -2.28
CA ASP A 249 -1.62 -16.56 -2.33
C ASP A 249 -2.07 -17.48 -1.19
N GLY A 250 -2.89 -16.97 -0.26
CA GLY A 250 -3.47 -17.74 0.85
C GLY A 250 -2.51 -18.05 2.00
N LYS A 251 -1.31 -17.45 2.03
CA LYS A 251 -0.25 -17.76 3.00
C LYS A 251 0.08 -16.58 3.90
N VAL A 252 0.45 -16.89 5.14
CA VAL A 252 0.91 -15.92 6.12
C VAL A 252 2.43 -15.89 6.11
N GLY A 253 2.98 -15.10 5.19
CA GLY A 253 4.38 -14.66 5.19
C GLY A 253 4.54 -13.25 5.80
N PRO A 254 5.77 -12.72 5.86
CA PRO A 254 6.12 -11.45 6.53
C PRO A 254 5.16 -10.28 6.26
N LEU A 255 4.90 -9.93 5.00
CA LEU A 255 4.01 -8.81 4.65
C LEU A 255 2.55 -9.03 5.08
N THR A 256 2.09 -10.29 5.10
CA THR A 256 0.76 -10.64 5.60
C THR A 256 0.71 -10.58 7.13
N MET A 257 1.76 -11.04 7.84
CA MET A 257 1.87 -10.89 9.30
C MET A 257 1.87 -9.43 9.73
N ILE A 258 2.65 -8.57 9.07
CA ILE A 258 2.69 -7.13 9.33
C ILE A 258 1.29 -6.51 9.21
N ALA A 259 0.57 -6.81 8.12
CA ALA A 259 -0.78 -6.30 7.90
C ALA A 259 -1.81 -6.86 8.90
N LEU A 260 -1.69 -8.14 9.30
CA LEU A 260 -2.53 -8.73 10.35
C LEU A 260 -2.28 -8.09 11.72
N TYR A 261 -1.02 -7.90 12.13
CA TYR A 261 -0.67 -7.19 13.35
C TYR A 261 -1.13 -5.72 13.34
N ARG A 262 -1.09 -5.05 12.19
CA ARG A 262 -1.65 -3.69 12.02
C ARG A 262 -3.16 -3.65 12.32
N ALA A 263 -3.89 -4.68 11.91
CA ALA A 263 -5.34 -4.80 12.10
C ALA A 263 -5.72 -5.25 13.53
N GLY A 264 -5.20 -6.40 13.98
CA GLY A 264 -5.60 -7.03 15.25
C GLY A 264 -4.84 -6.57 16.50
N LEU A 265 -3.62 -6.04 16.36
CA LEU A 265 -2.78 -5.59 17.49
C LEU A 265 -2.38 -4.09 17.37
N PRO A 266 -3.35 -3.16 17.43
CA PRO A 266 -3.09 -1.73 17.30
C PRO A 266 -2.13 -1.22 18.39
N GLY A 267 -0.98 -0.69 17.96
CA GLY A 267 0.08 -0.18 18.83
C GLY A 267 1.22 -1.16 19.14
N ALA A 268 1.18 -2.41 18.64
CA ALA A 268 2.28 -3.38 18.81
C ALA A 268 3.52 -3.07 17.95
N MET A 269 3.39 -2.20 16.95
CA MET A 269 4.47 -1.70 16.08
C MET A 269 4.33 -0.18 15.89
N PRO A 270 5.42 0.56 15.65
CA PRO A 270 5.35 1.97 15.24
C PRO A 270 4.64 2.10 13.88
N ARG A 271 4.14 3.29 13.56
CA ARG A 271 3.34 3.53 12.34
C ARG A 271 3.84 4.69 11.51
N LEU A 272 3.44 4.72 10.23
CA LEU A 272 3.61 5.89 9.36
C LEU A 272 2.69 7.00 9.88
N SER A 273 3.22 7.76 10.83
CA SER A 273 2.46 8.72 11.62
C SER A 273 1.97 9.83 10.70
N ALA A 274 0.66 10.10 10.70
CA ALA A 274 0.13 11.26 9.99
C ALA A 274 0.94 12.51 10.38
N PRO A 275 1.33 13.35 9.40
CA PRO A 275 2.27 14.45 9.66
C PRO A 275 1.73 15.31 10.79
N VAL A 276 2.57 15.58 11.80
CA VAL A 276 2.17 16.31 13.01
C VAL A 276 1.46 17.59 12.60
N GLU A 277 0.16 17.65 12.88
CA GLU A 277 -0.63 18.85 12.63
C GLU A 277 -0.07 19.94 13.55
N ILE A 278 0.73 20.84 12.96
CA ILE A 278 1.31 21.97 13.67
C ILE A 278 0.15 22.92 13.99
N GLN A 279 -0.51 22.64 15.12
CA GLN A 279 -1.56 23.44 15.72
C GLN A 279 -1.12 24.91 15.64
N PRO A 280 -1.82 25.76 14.87
CA PRO A 280 -1.34 27.11 14.58
C PRO A 280 -1.20 27.84 15.91
N ILE A 281 0.02 28.34 16.19
CA ILE A 281 0.34 29.00 17.45
C ILE A 281 -0.71 30.08 17.73
N SER A 282 -1.54 29.83 18.75
CA SER A 282 -2.67 30.70 19.09
C SER A 282 -2.12 32.07 19.45
N SER A 283 -2.19 32.99 18.48
CA SER A 283 -1.52 34.28 18.55
C SER A 283 -2.01 35.03 19.78
N THR A 284 -1.10 35.27 20.72
CA THR A 284 -1.39 35.93 21.99
C THR A 284 -1.95 37.34 21.74
N SER A 285 -3.28 37.43 21.67
CA SER A 285 -3.99 38.69 21.52
C SER A 285 -3.83 39.49 22.81
N ALA A 286 -2.84 40.37 22.82
CA ALA A 286 -2.55 41.27 23.93
C ALA A 286 -3.64 42.35 24.04
N GLY A 287 -4.81 41.96 24.55
CA GLY A 287 -5.98 42.81 24.80
C GLY A 287 -5.72 43.84 25.89
N ASN A 288 -4.91 44.85 25.60
CA ASN A 288 -4.61 45.95 26.51
C ASN A 288 -5.81 46.92 26.62
N SER A 289 -6.77 46.59 27.48
CA SER A 289 -7.90 47.46 27.82
C SER A 289 -7.71 48.09 29.20
N GLY A 290 -6.91 49.16 29.29
CA GLY A 290 -6.81 49.98 30.50
C GLY A 290 -8.16 50.65 30.83
N GLY A 291 -8.68 50.42 32.04
CA GLY A 291 -10.04 50.80 32.44
C GLY A 291 -10.14 51.36 33.86
N PHE A 292 -9.34 52.37 34.19
CA PHE A 292 -9.37 53.05 35.49
C PHE A 292 -10.57 54.00 35.63
N ARG A 293 -11.41 53.83 36.67
CA ARG A 293 -12.17 54.87 37.42
C ARG A 293 -13.25 54.28 38.34
N PRO A 294 -13.72 55.02 39.37
CA PRO A 294 -13.09 56.15 40.07
C PRO A 294 -12.76 55.85 41.54
#